data_AF-A0A813KGP0-F1
#
_entry.id   AF-A0A813KGP0-F1
#
_cell.length_a   1.000
_cell.length_b   1.000
_cell.length_c   1.000
_cell.angle_alpha   90.00
_cell.angle_beta   90.00
_cell.angle_gamma   90.00
#
_symmetry.space_group_name_H-M   'P 1'
#
loop_
_entity.id
_entity.type
_entity.pdbx_description
1 polymer ?
#
loop_
_entity_poly.entity_id
_entity_poly.type
_entity_poly.pdbx_seq_one_letter_code
_entity_poly.pdbx_strand_id
1 'polypeptide(L)'
;ATQEPQGIYWQNYDNTGMSEKAVRLAKGFGFIVTGLLIWCCVFYLPYAWSIMNFNYAGGRQPGAIYGLSFSMIVVVGNLMMTEICTRVSDFMGFKFKDSREACYMMLYLVAVMMNVALDLVTTYFMGYYIMSGLGFRSWTGTPLQDIPDFTDRFESYAMQRSMAQNLYEYGWPSTFIVPFLLEPVFTIYVPLRLFILIVRSHS
;
A
#
# COMPACT_ATOMS: atom_id res chain seq x y z
N ALA A 1 -27.42 -1.86 -27.48
CA ALA A 1 -27.65 -1.47 -26.08
C ALA A 1 -27.76 0.05 -26.03
N THR A 2 -28.92 0.57 -25.67
CA THR A 2 -29.19 2.00 -25.51
C THR A 2 -28.51 2.44 -24.21
N GLN A 3 -27.40 3.16 -24.29
CA GLN A 3 -26.72 3.64 -23.09
C GLN A 3 -27.32 4.97 -22.63
N GLU A 4 -27.48 5.13 -21.31
CA GLU A 4 -28.04 6.35 -20.72
C GLU A 4 -27.10 7.54 -20.99
N PRO A 5 -27.65 8.72 -21.37
CA PRO A 5 -26.85 9.89 -21.72
C PRO A 5 -25.97 10.40 -20.56
N GLN A 6 -26.28 10.03 -19.31
CA GLN A 6 -25.47 10.35 -18.13
C GLN A 6 -24.19 9.50 -18.02
N GLY A 7 -24.12 8.35 -18.68
CA GLY A 7 -22.97 7.45 -18.67
C GLY A 7 -21.88 7.81 -19.69
N ILE A 8 -22.10 8.85 -20.50
CA ILE A 8 -21.23 9.22 -21.63
C ILE A 8 -20.33 10.39 -21.22
N TYR A 9 -19.02 10.17 -21.31
CA TYR A 9 -18.02 11.22 -21.17
C TYR A 9 -17.78 11.89 -22.53
N TRP A 10 -18.56 12.95 -22.80
CA TRP A 10 -18.51 13.71 -24.05
C TRP A 10 -17.14 14.32 -24.35
N GLN A 11 -16.36 14.65 -23.32
CA GLN A 11 -15.00 15.19 -23.43
C GLN A 11 -14.00 14.20 -24.07
N ASN A 12 -14.28 12.90 -23.97
CA ASN A 12 -13.42 11.83 -24.46
C ASN A 12 -13.90 11.26 -25.80
N TYR A 13 -14.84 11.93 -26.48
CA TYR A 13 -15.43 11.48 -27.73
C TYR A 13 -14.53 11.72 -28.96
N ASP A 14 -13.22 11.71 -28.76
CA ASP A 14 -12.24 11.88 -29.83
C ASP A 14 -11.92 10.52 -30.51
N ASN A 15 -11.40 10.57 -31.74
CA ASN A 15 -11.07 9.37 -32.53
C ASN A 15 -9.68 8.81 -32.19
N THR A 16 -9.44 8.52 -30.91
CA THR A 16 -8.19 7.84 -30.48
C THR A 16 -8.19 6.38 -30.93
N GLY A 17 -7.14 5.98 -31.65
CA GLY A 17 -6.94 4.61 -32.13
C GLY A 17 -6.67 3.60 -31.01
N MET A 18 -6.80 2.31 -31.32
CA MET A 18 -6.60 1.21 -30.37
C MET A 18 -5.15 1.13 -29.84
N SER A 19 -4.17 1.46 -30.69
CA SER A 19 -2.74 1.54 -30.32
C SER A 19 -2.48 2.64 -29.30
N GLU A 20 -3.13 3.79 -29.43
CA GLU A 20 -2.95 4.93 -28.52
C GLU A 20 -3.54 4.62 -27.13
N LYS A 21 -4.67 3.90 -27.09
CA LYS A 21 -5.25 3.40 -25.82
C LYS A 21 -4.32 2.40 -25.13
N ALA A 22 -3.69 1.49 -25.88
CA ALA A 22 -2.72 0.55 -25.32
C ALA A 22 -1.49 1.27 -24.74
N VAL A 23 -0.98 2.31 -25.41
CA VAL A 23 0.13 3.14 -24.89
C VAL A 23 -0.29 3.90 -23.63
N ARG A 24 -1.49 4.45 -23.59
CA ARG A 24 -2.02 5.13 -22.39
C ARG A 24 -2.18 4.17 -21.21
N LEU A 25 -2.63 2.94 -21.47
CA LEU A 25 -2.72 1.89 -20.45
C LEU A 25 -1.34 1.46 -19.94
N ALA A 26 -0.37 1.26 -20.83
CA ALA A 26 1.01 0.94 -20.45
C ALA A 26 1.66 2.07 -19.63
N LYS A 27 1.43 3.33 -20.01
CA LYS A 27 1.84 4.50 -19.20
C LYS A 27 1.16 4.50 -17.84
N GLY A 28 -0.14 4.19 -17.79
CA GLY A 28 -0.90 4.04 -16.54
C GLY A 28 -0.29 3.01 -15.60
N PHE A 29 0.07 1.84 -16.11
CA PHE A 29 0.78 0.81 -15.34
C PHE A 29 2.15 1.32 -14.84
N GLY A 30 2.90 2.04 -15.69
CA GLY A 30 4.15 2.68 -15.30
C GLY A 30 3.99 3.67 -14.14
N PHE A 31 2.92 4.47 -14.13
CA PHE A 31 2.62 5.38 -13.02
C PHE A 31 2.29 4.64 -11.72
N ILE A 32 1.55 3.54 -11.79
CA ILE A 32 1.23 2.69 -10.63
C ILE A 32 2.52 2.10 -10.04
N VAL A 33 3.38 1.50 -10.87
CA VAL A 33 4.66 0.94 -10.43
C VAL A 33 5.57 2.01 -9.84
N THR A 34 5.64 3.17 -10.47
CA THR A 34 6.45 4.30 -9.95
C THR A 34 5.90 4.79 -8.61
N GLY A 35 4.58 4.88 -8.46
CA GLY A 35 3.93 5.21 -7.19
C GLY A 35 4.29 4.22 -6.08
N LEU A 36 4.24 2.92 -6.36
CA LEU A 36 4.66 1.86 -5.43
C LEU A 36 6.13 1.98 -5.04
N LEU A 37 7.02 2.26 -6.00
CA LEU A 37 8.45 2.42 -5.73
C LEU A 37 8.71 3.66 -4.86
N ILE A 38 8.09 4.79 -5.19
CA ILE A 38 8.21 6.02 -4.38
C ILE A 38 7.71 5.74 -2.97
N TRP A 39 6.57 5.10 -2.82
CA TRP A 39 6.02 4.75 -1.51
C TRP A 39 6.97 3.84 -0.71
N CYS A 40 7.49 2.80 -1.37
CA CYS A 40 8.44 1.87 -0.77
C CYS A 40 9.70 2.60 -0.27
N CYS A 41 10.27 3.48 -1.10
CA CYS A 41 11.47 4.23 -0.76
C CYS A 41 11.23 5.33 0.29
N VAL A 42 10.10 6.03 0.25
CA VAL A 42 9.86 7.22 1.08
C VAL A 42 9.28 6.86 2.44
N PHE A 43 8.41 5.86 2.53
CA PHE A 43 7.74 5.51 3.79
C PHE A 43 8.29 4.23 4.39
N TYR A 44 8.44 3.18 3.58
CA TYR A 44 8.84 1.87 4.08
C TYR A 44 10.33 1.78 4.43
N LEU A 45 11.20 2.34 3.59
CA LEU A 45 12.65 2.25 3.77
C LEU A 45 13.11 2.96 5.06
N PRO A 46 12.64 4.18 5.41
CA PRO A 46 12.97 4.80 6.70
C PRO A 46 12.44 4.01 7.90
N TYR A 47 11.24 3.43 7.78
CA TYR A 47 10.67 2.58 8.81
C TYR A 47 11.53 1.34 9.05
N ALA A 48 11.91 0.63 7.99
CA ALA A 48 12.81 -0.51 8.07
C ALA A 48 14.17 -0.12 8.67
N TRP A 49 14.76 1.00 8.26
CA TRP A 49 16.01 1.50 8.81
C TRP A 49 15.90 1.84 10.31
N SER A 50 14.78 2.38 10.76
CA SER A 50 14.54 2.69 12.17
C SER A 50 14.50 1.44 13.06
N ILE A 51 14.00 0.32 12.52
CA ILE A 51 13.94 -0.97 13.23
C ILE A 51 15.31 -1.62 13.26
N MET A 52 16.04 -1.60 12.14
CA MET A 52 17.39 -2.18 12.09
C MET A 52 18.37 -1.49 13.05
N ASN A 53 18.22 -0.19 13.29
CA ASN A 53 19.05 0.57 14.23
C ASN A 53 18.49 0.62 15.66
N PHE A 54 17.39 -0.08 15.95
CA PHE A 54 16.81 -0.10 17.27
C PHE A 54 17.72 -0.86 18.25
N ASN A 55 17.90 -0.33 19.46
CA ASN A 55 18.73 -0.98 20.46
C ASN A 55 17.94 -2.09 21.18
N TYR A 56 18.14 -3.34 20.72
CA TYR A 56 17.56 -4.54 21.31
C TYR A 56 18.26 -5.03 22.60
N ALA A 57 19.25 -4.30 23.12
CA ALA A 57 19.96 -4.68 24.33
C ALA A 57 19.00 -4.87 25.51
N GLY A 58 19.16 -5.99 26.22
CA GLY A 58 18.31 -6.37 27.36
C GLY A 58 16.93 -6.90 26.97
N GLY A 59 16.73 -7.36 25.74
CA GLY A 59 15.46 -7.95 25.29
C GLY A 59 14.35 -6.92 25.02
N ARG A 60 14.73 -5.64 24.84
CA ARG A 60 13.78 -4.56 24.52
C ARG A 60 13.20 -4.79 23.13
N GLN A 61 11.87 -4.93 23.07
CA GLN A 61 11.14 -5.07 21.82
C GLN A 61 10.67 -3.72 21.30
N PRO A 62 10.45 -3.58 19.98
CA PRO A 62 9.81 -2.41 19.41
C PRO A 62 8.42 -2.26 20.07
N GLY A 63 8.20 -1.13 20.75
CA GLY A 63 6.93 -0.87 21.44
C GLY A 63 5.78 -0.58 20.49
N ALA A 64 4.60 -0.31 21.04
CA ALA A 64 3.37 -0.04 20.29
C ALA A 64 3.47 1.09 19.24
N ILE A 65 4.43 2.02 19.39
CA ILE A 65 4.69 3.11 18.43
C ILE A 65 5.13 2.55 17.06
N TYR A 66 5.91 1.46 17.02
CA TYR A 66 6.34 0.85 15.76
C TYR A 66 5.18 0.16 15.05
N GLY A 67 4.33 -0.57 15.80
CA GLY A 67 3.10 -1.16 15.27
C GLY A 67 2.13 -0.10 14.72
N LEU A 68 1.92 0.99 15.47
CA LEU A 68 1.11 2.13 14.98
C LEU A 68 1.69 2.78 13.72
N SER A 69 3.01 2.92 13.64
CA SER A 69 3.69 3.49 12.47
C SER A 69 3.51 2.59 11.25
N PHE A 70 3.65 1.27 11.42
CA PHE A 70 3.39 0.28 10.38
C PHE A 70 1.95 0.37 9.87
N SER A 71 0.97 0.36 10.78
CA SER A 71 -0.45 0.53 10.45
C SER A 71 -0.71 1.78 9.62
N MET A 72 -0.10 2.91 10.00
CA MET A 72 -0.28 4.17 9.28
C MET A 72 0.37 4.16 7.89
N ILE A 73 1.56 3.57 7.74
CA ILE A 73 2.23 3.44 6.44
C ILE A 73 1.37 2.62 5.47
N VAL A 74 0.80 1.52 5.95
CA VAL A 74 -0.12 0.66 5.19
C VAL A 74 -1.37 1.42 4.76
N VAL A 75 -2.01 2.13 5.69
CA VAL A 75 -3.22 2.94 5.42
C VAL A 75 -2.94 4.02 4.37
N VAL A 76 -1.85 4.77 4.53
CA VAL A 76 -1.46 5.82 3.59
C VAL A 76 -1.12 5.23 2.23
N GLY A 77 -0.46 4.07 2.19
CA GLY A 77 -0.19 3.35 0.95
C GLY A 77 -1.47 2.99 0.20
N ASN A 78 -2.44 2.39 0.89
CA ASN A 78 -3.70 2.01 0.26
C ASN A 78 -4.50 3.22 -0.25
N LEU A 79 -4.58 4.31 0.53
CA LEU A 79 -5.23 5.56 0.11
C LEU A 79 -4.51 6.25 -1.06
N MET A 80 -3.19 6.19 -1.11
CA MET A 80 -2.45 6.72 -2.25
C MET A 80 -2.74 5.91 -3.52
N MET A 81 -2.81 4.59 -3.41
CA MET A 81 -3.05 3.71 -4.56
C MET A 81 -4.45 3.89 -5.15
N THR A 82 -5.49 4.13 -4.33
CA THR A 82 -6.83 4.47 -4.84
C THR A 82 -6.82 5.78 -5.63
N GLU A 83 -6.14 6.82 -5.11
CA GLU A 83 -6.00 8.10 -5.79
C GLU A 83 -5.23 7.98 -7.11
N ILE A 84 -4.08 7.29 -7.12
CA ILE A 84 -3.30 7.06 -8.34
C ILE A 84 -4.12 6.29 -9.37
N CYS A 85 -4.80 5.22 -8.97
CA CYS A 85 -5.64 4.43 -9.87
C CYS A 85 -6.79 5.28 -10.44
N THR A 86 -7.38 6.16 -9.64
CA THR A 86 -8.44 7.08 -10.09
C THR A 86 -7.90 8.02 -11.16
N ARG A 87 -6.75 8.67 -10.91
CA ARG A 87 -6.11 9.59 -11.86
C ARG A 87 -5.68 8.90 -13.15
N VAL A 88 -5.14 7.68 -13.04
CA VAL A 88 -4.78 6.86 -14.21
C VAL A 88 -6.03 6.46 -15.01
N SER A 89 -7.12 6.12 -14.33
CA SER A 89 -8.40 5.77 -14.99
C SER A 89 -8.97 6.93 -15.82
N ASP A 90 -8.85 8.15 -15.30
CA ASP A 90 -9.28 9.37 -15.99
C ASP A 90 -8.39 9.68 -17.19
N PHE A 91 -7.07 9.49 -17.06
CA PHE A 91 -6.10 9.76 -18.12
C PHE A 91 -6.28 8.85 -19.36
N MET A 92 -6.84 7.65 -19.20
CA MET A 92 -7.08 6.73 -20.32
C MET A 92 -8.17 7.21 -21.29
N GLY A 93 -9.03 8.15 -20.87
CA GLY A 93 -10.00 8.79 -21.76
C GLY A 93 -11.11 7.86 -22.25
N PHE A 94 -11.70 7.07 -21.35
CA PHE A 94 -12.85 6.22 -21.71
C PHE A 94 -14.08 7.07 -22.06
N LYS A 95 -14.82 6.63 -23.08
CA LYS A 95 -16.06 7.27 -23.57
C LYS A 95 -17.26 6.98 -22.67
N PHE A 96 -17.21 5.85 -21.97
CA PHE A 96 -18.30 5.36 -21.14
C PHE A 96 -17.83 5.17 -19.70
N LYS A 97 -18.69 5.54 -18.76
CA LYS A 97 -18.45 5.43 -17.32
C LYS A 97 -18.20 3.98 -16.88
N ASP A 98 -19.01 3.05 -17.37
CA ASP A 98 -18.90 1.63 -17.03
C ASP A 98 -17.54 1.03 -17.46
N SER A 99 -17.05 1.37 -18.66
CA SER A 99 -15.73 0.92 -19.12
C SER A 99 -14.58 1.54 -18.32
N ARG A 100 -14.73 2.78 -17.84
CA ARG A 100 -13.76 3.43 -16.95
C ARG A 100 -13.72 2.72 -15.61
N GLU A 101 -14.88 2.46 -15.01
CA GLU A 101 -15.00 1.81 -13.71
C GLU A 101 -14.46 0.39 -13.76
N ALA A 102 -14.79 -0.40 -14.79
CA ALA A 102 -14.20 -1.72 -14.98
C ALA A 102 -12.67 -1.68 -15.08
N CYS A 103 -12.12 -0.71 -15.83
CA CYS A 103 -10.68 -0.56 -15.95
C CYS A 103 -10.01 -0.12 -14.64
N TYR A 104 -10.62 0.82 -13.92
CA TYR A 104 -10.21 1.22 -12.58
C TYR A 104 -10.16 0.01 -11.64
N MET A 105 -11.22 -0.81 -11.61
CA MET A 105 -11.29 -1.98 -10.74
C MET A 105 -10.19 -3.01 -11.05
N MET A 106 -9.91 -3.27 -12.33
CA MET A 106 -8.83 -4.18 -12.74
C MET A 106 -7.45 -3.64 -12.35
N LEU A 107 -7.18 -2.37 -12.63
CA LEU A 107 -5.90 -1.74 -12.28
C LEU A 107 -5.68 -1.70 -10.77
N TYR A 108 -6.74 -1.34 -10.03
CA TYR A 108 -6.71 -1.30 -8.58
C TYR A 108 -6.49 -2.69 -7.97
N LEU A 109 -7.13 -3.73 -8.51
CA LEU A 109 -6.90 -5.11 -8.06
C LEU A 109 -5.43 -5.50 -8.19
N VAL A 110 -4.83 -5.28 -9.37
CA VAL A 110 -3.42 -5.63 -9.60
C VAL A 110 -2.49 -4.81 -8.71
N ALA A 111 -2.76 -3.51 -8.57
CA ALA A 111 -2.05 -2.60 -7.68
C ALA A 111 -2.05 -3.10 -6.22
N VAL A 112 -3.21 -3.43 -5.68
CA VAL A 112 -3.36 -3.91 -4.29
C VAL A 112 -2.68 -5.27 -4.11
N MET A 113 -2.80 -6.18 -5.08
CA MET A 113 -2.12 -7.48 -5.03
C MET A 113 -0.59 -7.31 -4.98
N MET A 114 -0.03 -6.40 -5.77
CA MET A 114 1.40 -6.08 -5.72
C MET A 114 1.78 -5.42 -4.39
N ASN A 115 0.95 -4.52 -3.87
CA ASN A 115 1.19 -3.85 -2.60
C ASN A 115 1.26 -4.87 -1.44
N VAL A 116 0.26 -5.74 -1.35
CA VAL A 116 0.20 -6.82 -0.34
C VAL A 116 1.40 -7.77 -0.47
N ALA A 117 1.82 -8.11 -1.69
CA ALA A 117 2.98 -8.96 -1.89
C ALA A 117 4.27 -8.30 -1.36
N LEU A 118 4.46 -7.01 -1.62
CA LEU A 118 5.60 -6.25 -1.08
C LEU A 118 5.53 -6.11 0.45
N ASP A 119 4.35 -5.91 1.01
CA ASP A 119 4.12 -5.86 2.46
C ASP A 119 4.47 -7.19 3.14
N LEU A 120 4.13 -8.32 2.53
CA LEU A 120 4.51 -9.64 3.05
C LEU A 120 6.02 -9.86 3.04
N VAL A 121 6.70 -9.48 1.95
CA VAL A 121 8.16 -9.60 1.83
C VAL A 121 8.87 -8.72 2.86
N THR A 122 8.45 -7.47 3.00
CA THR A 122 9.05 -6.54 3.97
C THR A 122 8.79 -6.98 5.41
N THR A 123 7.59 -7.46 5.72
CA THR A 123 7.24 -8.02 7.03
C THR A 123 8.10 -9.23 7.39
N TYR A 124 8.41 -10.09 6.42
CA TYR A 124 9.35 -11.20 6.61
C TYR A 124 10.75 -10.69 7.00
N PHE A 125 11.32 -9.77 6.22
CA PHE A 125 12.66 -9.24 6.54
C PHE A 125 12.68 -8.53 7.89
N MET A 126 11.64 -7.78 8.21
CA MET A 126 11.50 -7.09 9.49
C MET A 126 11.46 -8.05 10.67
N GLY A 127 10.61 -9.09 10.59
CA GLY A 127 10.54 -10.14 11.61
C GLY A 127 11.88 -10.83 11.82
N TYR A 128 12.59 -11.11 10.72
CA TYR A 128 13.94 -11.68 10.76
C TYR A 128 14.92 -10.76 11.52
N TYR A 129 14.98 -9.47 11.20
CA TYR A 129 15.88 -8.53 11.88
C TYR A 129 15.54 -8.33 13.36
N ILE A 130 14.26 -8.24 13.72
CA ILE A 130 13.83 -8.11 15.12
C ILE A 130 14.25 -9.35 15.91
N MET A 131 13.97 -10.55 15.41
CA MET A 131 14.30 -11.79 16.12
C MET A 131 15.80 -12.05 16.19
N SER A 132 16.51 -11.68 15.13
CA SER A 132 17.96 -11.67 15.10
C SER A 132 18.56 -10.71 16.13
N GLY A 133 18.03 -9.49 16.26
CA GLY A 133 18.48 -8.50 17.25
C GLY A 133 18.19 -8.89 18.69
N LEU A 134 17.11 -9.65 18.92
CA LEU A 134 16.75 -10.22 20.22
C LEU A 134 17.51 -11.52 20.56
N GLY A 135 18.31 -12.05 19.63
CA GLY A 135 19.10 -13.28 19.84
C GLY A 135 18.25 -14.55 19.94
N PHE A 136 17.07 -14.58 19.29
CA PHE A 136 16.24 -15.79 19.27
C PHE A 136 16.98 -16.95 18.60
N ARG A 137 16.81 -18.13 19.20
CA ARG A 137 17.37 -19.40 18.73
C ARG A 137 16.27 -20.29 18.16
N SER A 138 16.65 -21.12 17.20
CA SER A 138 15.81 -22.19 16.66
C SER A 138 15.59 -23.30 17.70
N TRP A 139 14.74 -24.27 17.35
CA TRP A 139 14.51 -25.47 18.16
C TRP A 139 15.77 -26.32 18.35
N THR A 140 16.76 -26.21 17.47
CA THR A 140 18.08 -26.84 17.57
C THR A 140 19.10 -26.02 18.37
N GLY A 141 18.72 -24.85 18.88
CA GLY A 141 19.59 -23.98 19.68
C GLY A 141 20.56 -23.13 18.84
N THR A 142 20.50 -23.21 17.51
CA THR A 142 21.28 -22.35 16.61
C THR A 142 20.66 -20.94 16.55
N PRO A 143 21.47 -19.87 16.56
CA PRO A 143 20.97 -18.52 16.34
C PRO A 143 20.24 -18.43 15.00
N LEU A 144 19.12 -17.69 14.93
CA LEU A 144 18.37 -17.52 13.69
C LEU A 144 19.21 -16.90 12.54
N GLN A 145 20.26 -16.16 12.89
CA GLN A 145 21.23 -15.60 11.93
C GLN A 145 22.08 -16.66 11.22
N ASP A 146 22.34 -17.78 11.88
CA ASP A 146 23.30 -18.80 11.42
C ASP A 146 22.62 -19.92 10.59
N ILE A 147 21.31 -19.84 10.39
CA ILE A 147 20.56 -20.82 9.58
C ILE A 147 20.70 -20.40 8.11
N PRO A 148 21.36 -21.20 7.26
CA PRO A 148 21.61 -20.80 5.87
C PRO A 148 20.36 -20.90 5.00
N ASP A 149 19.43 -21.82 5.27
CA ASP A 149 18.26 -22.03 4.42
C ASP A 149 17.08 -21.11 4.76
N PHE A 150 16.31 -20.71 3.74
CA PHE A 150 15.10 -19.90 3.92
C PHE A 150 13.97 -20.71 4.55
N THR A 151 13.81 -21.96 4.12
CA THR A 151 12.73 -22.86 4.54
C THR A 151 12.81 -23.10 6.04
N ASP A 152 13.99 -23.48 6.53
CA ASP A 152 14.25 -23.72 7.96
C ASP A 152 14.04 -22.47 8.81
N ARG A 153 14.36 -21.28 8.28
CA ARG A 153 14.10 -20.00 8.96
C ARG A 153 12.61 -19.69 9.03
N PHE A 154 11.89 -19.88 7.93
CA PHE A 154 10.46 -19.62 7.83
C PHE A 154 9.63 -20.60 8.67
N GLU A 155 10.03 -21.87 8.75
CA GLU A 155 9.35 -22.89 9.55
C GLU A 155 9.55 -22.72 11.07
N SER A 156 10.49 -21.88 11.49
CA SER A 156 10.68 -21.60 12.91
C SER A 156 9.42 -20.97 13.53
N TYR A 157 8.95 -21.54 14.65
CA TYR A 157 7.73 -21.09 15.33
C TYR A 157 7.76 -19.60 15.69
N ALA A 158 8.94 -19.09 16.07
CA ALA A 158 9.12 -17.68 16.40
C ALA A 158 8.87 -16.77 15.17
N MET A 159 9.29 -17.20 13.98
CA MET A 159 9.09 -16.47 12.73
C MET A 159 7.63 -16.50 12.31
N GLN A 160 7.01 -17.67 12.32
CA GLN A 160 5.59 -17.82 12.00
C GLN A 160 4.71 -17.00 12.94
N ARG A 161 5.01 -17.00 14.24
CA ARG A 161 4.27 -16.20 15.23
C ARG A 161 4.42 -14.70 14.99
N SER A 162 5.65 -14.22 14.74
CA SER A 162 5.89 -12.80 14.46
C SER A 162 5.19 -12.37 13.16
N MET A 163 5.27 -13.17 12.11
CA MET A 163 4.59 -12.89 10.84
C MET A 163 3.08 -12.92 10.98
N ALA A 164 2.52 -13.89 11.70
CA ALA A 164 1.09 -13.98 11.97
C ALA A 164 0.58 -12.76 12.74
N GLN A 165 1.35 -12.27 13.72
CA GLN A 165 0.99 -11.06 14.46
C GLN A 165 1.03 -9.81 13.58
N ASN A 166 2.10 -9.60 12.79
CA ASN A 166 2.17 -8.46 11.87
C ASN A 166 1.07 -8.52 10.79
N LEU A 167 0.75 -9.72 10.28
CA LEU A 167 -0.34 -9.91 9.32
C LEU A 167 -1.71 -9.64 9.97
N TYR A 168 -1.87 -10.04 11.24
CA TYR A 168 -3.07 -9.70 11.99
C TYR A 168 -3.20 -8.19 12.18
N GLU A 169 -2.12 -7.48 12.58
CA GLU A 169 -2.09 -6.03 12.73
C GLU A 169 -2.31 -5.30 11.39
N TYR A 170 -1.80 -5.86 10.29
CA TYR A 170 -2.07 -5.42 8.92
C TYR A 170 -3.56 -5.51 8.57
N GLY A 171 -4.19 -6.65 8.85
CA GLY A 171 -5.62 -6.88 8.66
C GLY A 171 -6.47 -5.97 9.57
N TRP A 172 -6.34 -6.20 10.86
CA TRP A 172 -7.09 -5.56 11.92
C TRP A 172 -6.16 -4.78 12.86
N PRO A 173 -6.28 -3.45 12.99
CA PRO A 173 -7.33 -2.57 12.45
C PRO A 173 -6.98 -1.92 11.10
N SER A 174 -5.74 -2.08 10.61
CA SER A 174 -5.13 -1.18 9.60
C SER A 174 -5.77 -1.23 8.21
N THR A 175 -6.26 -2.38 7.76
CA THR A 175 -6.93 -2.49 6.44
C THR A 175 -8.44 -2.62 6.54
N PHE A 176 -8.97 -3.13 7.65
CA PHE A 176 -10.43 -3.35 7.78
C PHE A 176 -11.21 -2.24 8.48
N ILE A 177 -10.62 -1.48 9.41
CA ILE A 177 -11.34 -0.41 10.13
C ILE A 177 -10.85 0.96 9.71
N VAL A 178 -9.53 1.15 9.72
CA VAL A 178 -8.92 2.47 9.57
C VAL A 178 -9.25 3.12 8.22
N PRO A 179 -9.24 2.41 7.08
CA PRO A 179 -9.61 3.02 5.80
C PRO A 179 -11.05 3.49 5.80
N PHE A 180 -12.00 2.71 6.30
CA PHE A 180 -13.42 3.10 6.37
C PHE A 180 -13.68 4.33 7.25
N LEU A 181 -12.89 4.52 8.31
CA LEU A 181 -13.00 5.71 9.17
C LEU A 181 -12.29 6.93 8.57
N LEU A 182 -11.15 6.75 7.91
CA LEU A 182 -10.35 7.86 7.37
C LEU A 182 -10.78 8.30 5.97
N GLU A 183 -11.33 7.40 5.16
CA GLU A 183 -11.80 7.69 3.81
C GLU A 183 -12.78 8.89 3.77
N PRO A 184 -13.85 8.96 4.60
CA PRO A 184 -14.72 10.15 4.62
C PRO A 184 -14.00 11.42 5.15
N VAL A 185 -13.00 11.27 6.02
CA VAL A 185 -12.23 12.42 6.53
C VAL A 185 -11.37 13.02 5.41
N PHE A 186 -10.65 12.19 4.66
CA PHE A 186 -9.76 12.68 3.60
C PHE A 186 -10.49 13.06 2.32
N THR A 187 -11.54 12.34 1.93
CA THR A 187 -12.27 12.62 0.68
C THR A 187 -13.30 13.73 0.81
N ILE A 188 -13.90 13.92 1.99
CA ILE A 188 -14.94 14.94 2.21
C ILE A 188 -14.40 16.08 3.07
N TYR A 189 -13.93 15.80 4.29
CA TYR A 189 -13.62 16.85 5.27
C TYR A 189 -12.42 17.73 4.88
N VAL A 190 -11.32 17.11 4.44
CA VAL A 190 -10.08 17.83 4.05
C VAL A 190 -10.29 18.79 2.87
N PRO A 191 -10.82 18.38 1.70
CA PRO A 191 -11.03 19.29 0.58
C PRO A 191 -12.03 20.40 0.92
N LEU A 192 -13.09 20.10 1.69
CA LEU A 192 -14.09 21.10 2.08
C LEU A 192 -13.45 22.21 2.95
N ARG A 193 -12.56 21.85 3.88
CA ARG A 193 -11.78 22.82 4.67
C ARG A 193 -10.79 23.61 3.81
N LEU A 194 -10.09 22.96 2.88
CA LEU A 194 -9.18 23.64 1.96
C LEU A 194 -9.93 24.64 1.06
N PHE A 195 -11.09 24.27 0.51
CA PHE A 195 -11.93 25.17 -0.28
C PHE A 195 -12.44 26.35 0.54
N ILE A 196 -12.88 26.14 1.79
CA ILE A 196 -13.27 27.24 2.68
C ILE A 196 -12.09 28.20 2.92
N LEU A 197 -10.88 27.68 3.14
CA LEU A 197 -9.69 28.49 3.36
C LEU A 197 -9.30 29.29 2.12
N ILE A 198 -9.35 28.68 0.94
CA ILE A 198 -9.05 29.34 -0.34
C ILE A 198 -10.08 30.45 -0.65
N VAL A 199 -11.37 30.18 -0.44
CA VAL A 199 -12.43 31.20 -0.64
C VAL A 199 -12.27 32.35 0.37
N ARG A 200 -11.87 32.06 1.62
CA ARG A 200 -11.58 33.09 2.62
C ARG A 200 -10.33 33.92 2.33
N SER A 201 -9.33 33.38 1.62
CA SER A 201 -8.15 34.15 1.23
C SER A 201 -8.33 34.97 -0.05
N HIS A 202 -9.43 34.75 -0.79
CA HIS A 202 -9.78 35.46 -2.03
C HIS A 202 -10.95 36.45 -1.85
N SER A 203 -11.40 36.72 -0.62
CA SER A 203 -12.22 37.89 -0.23
C SER A 203 -11.37 38.88 0.57
#